data_AF-A0A7L3GIN8-F1
#
_entry.id   AF-A0A7L3GIN8-F1
#
_cell.length_a   1.000
_cell.length_b   1.000
_cell.length_c   1.000
_cell.angle_alpha   90.00
_cell.angle_beta   90.00
_cell.angle_gamma   90.00
#
_symmetry.space_group_name_H-M   'P 1'
#
loop_
_entity.id
_entity.type
_entity.pdbx_description
1 polymer ?
#
loop_
_entity_poly.entity_id
_entity_poly.type
_entity_poly.pdbx_seq_one_letter_code
_entity_poly.pdbx_strand_id
1 'polypeptide(L)' 'MEPAGMEYFCGQVQQKDVGRRMQVGQELLEYLGDPARSPDVEQDQQRLDKVIDELTGWVNSSNFKVRL' A
#
# COMPACT_ATOMS: atom_id res chain seq x y z
N MET A 1 7.52 16.21 11.95
CA MET A 1 7.18 15.81 10.57
C MET A 1 5.97 14.91 10.71
N GLU A 2 4.83 15.42 10.28
CA GLU A 2 3.50 14.79 10.44
C GLU A 2 3.46 13.39 9.80
N PRO A 3 2.59 12.49 10.28
CA PRO A 3 2.49 11.14 9.74
C PRO A 3 2.14 11.26 8.27
N ALA A 4 3.08 10.89 7.41
CA ALA A 4 2.77 10.72 6.00
C ALA A 4 1.83 9.49 5.93
N GLY A 5 0.53 9.74 5.99
CA GLY A 5 -0.53 8.73 6.01
C GLY A 5 -0.77 8.14 4.63
N MET A 6 -2.03 8.11 4.16
CA MET A 6 -2.37 7.59 2.82
C MET A 6 -1.58 8.22 1.66
N GLU A 7 -1.16 9.48 1.78
CA GLU A 7 -0.34 10.16 0.77
C GLU A 7 1.05 9.52 0.58
N TYR A 8 1.67 9.02 1.66
CA TYR A 8 2.92 8.29 1.58
C TYR A 8 2.77 7.02 0.75
N PHE A 9 1.75 6.23 1.07
CA PHE A 9 1.48 4.97 0.37
C PHE A 9 1.15 5.20 -1.09
N CYS A 10 0.40 6.25 -1.44
CA CYS A 10 0.13 6.63 -2.83
C CYS A 10 1.42 6.86 -3.64
N GLY A 11 2.42 7.53 -3.05
CA GLY A 11 3.73 7.70 -3.70
C GLY A 11 4.59 6.45 -3.69
N GLN A 12 4.55 5.68 -2.60
CA GLN A 12 5.30 4.43 -2.50
C GLN A 12 4.75 3.34 -3.42
N VAL A 13 3.45 3.36 -3.73
CA VAL A 13 2.84 2.33 -4.57
C VAL A 13 3.17 2.44 -6.06
N GLN A 14 3.81 3.53 -6.46
CA GLN A 14 4.25 3.75 -7.84
C GLN A 14 5.70 3.26 -8.08
N GLN A 15 6.36 2.76 -7.03
CA GLN A 15 7.75 2.32 -7.10
C GLN A 15 7.89 1.05 -7.94
N LYS A 16 8.93 0.99 -8.78
CA LYS A 16 9.21 -0.19 -9.64
C LYS A 16 10.02 -1.28 -8.92
N ASP A 17 10.67 -0.94 -7.81
CA ASP A 17 11.53 -1.87 -7.06
C ASP A 17 10.70 -2.90 -6.30
N VAL A 18 10.88 -4.20 -6.57
CA VAL A 18 10.08 -5.27 -5.95
C VAL A 18 10.32 -5.36 -4.44
N GLY A 19 11.56 -5.17 -3.98
CA GLY A 19 11.90 -5.26 -2.55
C GLY A 19 11.19 -4.17 -1.74
N ARG A 20 11.21 -2.94 -2.27
CA ARG A 20 10.51 -1.80 -1.68
C ARG A 20 9.00 -1.98 -1.71
N ARG A 21 8.45 -2.50 -2.81
CA ARG A 21 7.01 -2.83 -2.91
C ARG A 21 6.56 -3.80 -1.82
N MET A 22 7.35 -4.83 -1.53
CA MET A 22 7.05 -5.79 -0.45
C MET A 22 7.09 -5.15 0.93
N GLN A 23 8.09 -4.29 1.21
CA GLN A 23 8.14 -3.54 2.48
C GLN A 23 6.93 -2.61 2.65
N VAL A 24 6.61 -1.85 1.60
CA VAL A 24 5.50 -0.89 1.60
C VAL A 24 4.16 -1.61 1.82
N GLY A 25 3.98 -2.79 1.22
CA GLY A 25 2.79 -3.61 1.45
C GLY A 25 2.62 -4.04 2.91
N GLN A 26 3.71 -4.41 3.60
CA GLN A 26 3.66 -4.69 5.04
C GLN A 26 3.35 -3.45 5.87
N GLU A 27 4.03 -2.33 5.61
CA GLU A 27 3.78 -1.06 6.30
C GLU A 27 2.32 -0.62 6.15
N LEU A 28 1.75 -0.80 4.95
CA LEU A 28 0.34 -0.50 4.69
C LEU A 28 -0.59 -1.40 5.50
N LEU A 29 -0.31 -2.70 5.55
CA LEU A 29 -1.14 -3.65 6.30
C LEU A 29 -1.16 -3.30 7.80
N GLU A 30 0.01 -2.95 8.36
CA GLU A 30 0.14 -2.50 9.75
C GLU A 30 -0.56 -1.15 10.00
N TYR A 31 -0.58 -0.27 9.00
CA TYR A 31 -1.26 1.01 9.06
C TYR A 31 -2.79 0.85 9.02
N LEU A 32 -3.30 0.02 8.10
CA LEU A 32 -4.73 -0.30 7.97
C LEU A 32 -5.27 -1.15 9.12
N GLY A 33 -4.40 -1.94 9.77
CA GLY A 33 -4.76 -2.74 10.93
C GLY A 33 -5.07 -1.92 12.18
N ASP A 34 -4.72 -0.63 12.19
CA ASP A 34 -4.97 0.27 13.32
C ASP A 34 -5.81 1.49 12.89
N PRO A 35 -7.11 1.54 13.27
CA PRO A 35 -8.00 2.64 12.90
C PRO A 35 -7.63 3.97 13.55
N ALA A 36 -6.92 3.97 14.69
CA ALA A 36 -6.45 5.21 15.31
C ALA A 36 -5.27 5.85 14.54
N ARG A 37 -4.48 5.04 13.83
CA ARG A 37 -3.38 5.50 12.95
C ARG A 37 -3.86 5.87 11.56
N SER A 38 -5.01 5.36 11.13
CA SER A 38 -5.53 5.51 9.76
C SER A 38 -6.86 6.26 9.63
N PRO A 39 -7.10 7.38 10.35
CA PRO A 39 -8.35 8.14 10.21
C PRO A 39 -8.57 8.64 8.78
N ASP A 40 -7.49 8.95 8.06
CA ASP A 40 -7.54 9.42 6.67
C ASP A 40 -8.06 8.37 5.69
N VAL A 41 -7.92 7.08 6.03
CA VAL A 41 -8.38 5.96 5.18
C VAL A 41 -9.91 5.90 5.16
N GLU A 42 -10.54 6.10 6.32
CA GLU A 42 -11.99 6.16 6.42
C GLU A 42 -12.55 7.39 5.69
N GLN A 43 -11.81 8.50 5.72
CA GLN A 43 -12.20 9.74 5.04
C GLN A 43 -11.99 9.68 3.52
N ASP A 44 -10.99 8.94 3.05
CA ASP A 44 -10.61 8.89 1.64
C ASP A 44 -10.45 7.44 1.15
N GLN A 45 -11.58 6.72 1.14
CA GLN A 45 -11.67 5.35 0.63
C GLN A 45 -11.20 5.22 -0.83
N GLN A 46 -11.36 6.27 -1.65
CA GLN A 46 -10.91 6.27 -3.04
C GLN A 46 -9.38 6.18 -3.14
N ARG A 47 -8.67 6.86 -2.23
CA ARG A 47 -7.21 6.80 -2.18
C ARG A 47 -6.72 5.42 -1.73
N LEU A 48 -7.42 4.78 -0.80
CA LEU A 48 -7.17 3.38 -0.44
C LEU A 48 -7.38 2.46 -1.64
N ASP A 49 -8.51 2.57 -2.32
CA ASP A 49 -8.86 1.73 -3.48
C ASP A 49 -7.75 1.78 -4.55
N LYS A 50 -7.25 2.98 -4.86
CA LYS A 50 -6.12 3.16 -5.78
C LYS A 50 -4.83 2.47 -5.31
N VAL A 51 -4.51 2.57 -4.01
CA VAL A 51 -3.35 1.89 -3.43
C VAL A 51 -3.48 0.37 -3.54
N ILE A 52 -4.69 -0.17 -3.30
CA ILE A 52 -5.00 -1.59 -3.41
C ILE A 52 -4.96 -2.08 -4.88
N ASP A 53 -5.43 -1.27 -5.83
CA ASP A 53 -5.35 -1.56 -7.26
C ASP A 53 -3.89 -1.66 -7.72
N GLU A 54 -3.04 -0.69 -7.36
CA GLU A 54 -1.61 -0.72 -7.67
C GLU A 54 -0.91 -1.95 -7.04
N LEU A 55 -1.23 -2.28 -5.78
CA LEU A 55 -0.77 -3.49 -5.10
C LEU A 55 -1.18 -4.77 -5.85
N THR A 56 -2.42 -4.82 -6.34
CA THR A 56 -2.92 -5.96 -7.14
C THR A 56 -2.18 -6.06 -8.47
N GLY A 57 -1.89 -4.91 -9.09
CA GLY A 57 -1.03 -4.81 -10.27
C GLY A 57 0.39 -5.30 -9.99
N TRP A 58 0.93 -5.05 -8.79
CA TRP A 58 2.23 -5.56 -8.37
C TRP A 58 2.25 -7.07 -8.20
N VAL A 59 1.22 -7.66 -7.61
CA VAL A 59 1.11 -9.12 -7.46
C VAL A 59 0.99 -9.80 -8.82
N ASN A 60 0.29 -9.19 -9.78
CA ASN A 60 0.20 -9.68 -11.15
C ASN A 60 1.51 -9.51 -11.95
N SER A 61 2.21 -8.40 -11.76
CA SER A 61 3.43 -8.07 -12.53
C SER A 61 4.68 -8.73 -11.96
N SER A 62 4.75 -8.87 -10.64
CA SER A 62 5.79 -9.64 -9.99
C SER A 62 5.44 -11.09 -10.29
N ASN A 63 6.28 -11.79 -11.05
CA ASN A 63 6.23 -13.25 -11.16
C ASN A 63 6.63 -13.86 -9.78
N PHE A 64 5.99 -13.42 -8.70
CA PHE A 64 6.21 -13.83 -7.32
C PHE A 64 5.52 -15.17 -7.13
N LYS A 65 5.97 -16.16 -7.90
CA LYS A 65 5.75 -17.59 -7.71
C LYS A 65 4.31 -17.92 -7.29
N VAL A 66 3.43 -18.09 -8.28
CA VAL A 66 2.51 -19.23 -8.24
C VAL A 66 3.38 -20.49 -8.16
N ARG A 67 3.84 -20.81 -6.95
CA ARG A 67 4.16 -22.17 -6.51
C ARG A 67 3.05 -22.54 -5.53
N LEU A 68 1.86 -22.75 -6.08
CA LEU A 68 0.89 -23.66 -5.48
C LEU A 68 1.22 -25.07 -5.97
#